data_AF-A0A9X2VIV4-F1
#
_entry.id   AF-A0A9X2VIV4-F1
#
_cell.length_a   1.000
_cell.length_b   1.000
_cell.length_c   1.000
_cell.angle_alpha   90.00
_cell.angle_beta   90.00
_cell.angle_gamma   90.00
#
_symmetry.space_group_name_H-M   'P 1'
#
loop_
_entity.id
_entity.type
_entity.pdbx_description
1 polymer ?
#
loop_
_entity_poly.entity_id
_entity_poly.type
_entity_poly.pdbx_seq_one_letter_code
_entity_poly.pdbx_strand_id
1 'polypeptide(L)'
;MALTNDHRATGSERGERRLRVIFRLRVREGAEDRFLSAYKQIRHQVARVDGYLGDQLCQSTTDVGDWVITSEWESAEHFQRWESGSDHRELAAPLMRCVTSRESRRYHVRLATVAGQRADVDQLLVGGDS
;
A
#
# COMPACT_ATOMS: atom_id res chain seq x y z
N MET A 1 -39.74 26.22 15.78
CA MET A 1 -39.26 24.84 15.55
C MET A 1 -37.97 24.95 14.74
N ALA A 2 -36.83 24.81 15.39
CA ALA A 2 -35.52 24.82 14.76
C ALA A 2 -34.91 23.44 14.94
N LEU A 3 -34.53 22.79 13.84
CA LEU A 3 -33.44 21.82 13.77
C LEU A 3 -32.88 21.86 12.34
N THR A 4 -32.03 22.85 12.10
CA THR A 4 -31.08 22.86 10.99
C THR A 4 -30.03 21.80 11.31
N ASN A 5 -30.08 20.65 10.65
CA ASN A 5 -29.01 19.66 10.76
C ASN A 5 -27.92 20.05 9.75
N ASP A 6 -27.07 20.99 10.16
CA ASP A 6 -25.84 21.35 9.47
C ASP A 6 -24.88 20.15 9.52
N HIS A 7 -24.99 19.25 8.53
CA HIS A 7 -23.92 18.30 8.24
C HIS A 7 -22.75 19.08 7.65
N ARG A 8 -22.02 19.82 8.50
CA ARG A 8 -20.62 20.12 8.23
C ARG A 8 -19.87 18.80 8.30
N ALA A 9 -19.84 18.10 7.17
CA ALA A 9 -18.74 17.22 6.86
C ALA A 9 -17.46 18.07 6.96
N THR A 10 -16.73 17.89 8.05
CA THR A 10 -15.41 18.46 8.25
C THR A 10 -14.52 17.99 7.08
N GLY A 11 -14.01 18.94 6.32
CA GLY A 11 -13.12 18.70 5.20
C GLY A 11 -11.76 18.18 5.65
N SER A 12 -11.67 16.88 5.92
CA SER A 12 -10.43 16.07 6.01
C SER A 12 -10.70 14.56 5.76
N GLU A 13 -11.93 14.06 5.91
CA GLU A 13 -12.16 12.60 5.94
C GLU A 13 -12.17 11.85 4.58
N ARG A 14 -12.11 12.56 3.44
CA ARG A 14 -12.24 11.94 2.10
C ARG A 14 -10.98 11.99 1.23
N GLY A 15 -9.88 12.59 1.69
CA GLY A 15 -8.64 12.76 0.91
C GLY A 15 -7.34 12.22 1.53
N GLU A 16 -7.31 11.84 2.81
CA GLU A 16 -6.04 11.71 3.57
C GLU A 16 -5.77 10.30 4.12
N ARG A 17 -6.44 9.26 3.61
CA ARG A 17 -6.15 7.88 4.04
C ARG A 17 -5.13 7.23 3.11
N ARG A 18 -3.92 7.03 3.65
CA ARG A 18 -2.86 6.23 3.03
C ARG A 18 -3.41 4.92 2.48
N LEU A 19 -3.00 4.57 1.26
CA LEU A 19 -3.39 3.32 0.61
C LEU A 19 -2.29 2.27 0.80
N ARG A 20 -2.68 1.10 1.29
CA ARG A 20 -1.87 -0.11 1.26
C ARG A 20 -2.28 -0.96 0.07
N VAL A 21 -1.32 -1.31 -0.76
CA VAL A 21 -1.49 -2.31 -1.83
C VAL A 21 -0.72 -3.56 -1.44
N ILE A 22 -1.38 -4.69 -1.50
CA ILE A 22 -0.80 -6.03 -1.32
C ILE A 22 -0.88 -6.71 -2.68
N PHE A 23 0.27 -6.93 -3.31
CA PHE A 23 0.36 -7.58 -4.60
C PHE A 23 1.03 -8.94 -4.44
N ARG A 24 0.21 -9.98 -4.41
CA ARG A 24 0.65 -11.37 -4.25
C ARG A 24 0.97 -11.98 -5.61
N LEU A 25 2.06 -12.72 -5.69
CA LEU A 25 2.65 -13.25 -6.91
C LEU A 25 3.08 -14.70 -6.69
N ARG A 26 2.74 -15.57 -7.63
CA ARG A 26 3.35 -16.90 -7.75
C ARG A 26 4.54 -16.80 -8.71
N VAL A 27 5.76 -16.85 -8.20
CA VAL A 27 6.97 -16.85 -9.02
C VAL A 27 7.16 -18.26 -9.61
N ARG A 28 7.49 -18.33 -10.90
CA ARG A 28 7.79 -19.58 -11.58
C ARG A 28 9.07 -20.19 -11.01
N GLU A 29 9.06 -21.49 -10.78
CA GLU A 29 10.25 -22.24 -10.37
C GLU A 29 11.44 -21.97 -11.31
N GLY A 30 12.60 -21.66 -10.73
CA GLY A 30 13.82 -21.34 -11.47
C GLY A 30 13.82 -19.94 -12.11
N ALA A 31 12.89 -19.07 -11.74
CA ALA A 31 12.84 -17.66 -12.18
C ALA A 31 13.11 -16.66 -11.06
N GLU A 32 13.42 -17.10 -9.85
CA GLU A 32 13.57 -16.29 -8.64
C GLU A 32 14.64 -15.22 -8.80
N ASP A 33 15.82 -15.56 -9.31
CA ASP A 33 16.91 -14.61 -9.53
C ASP A 33 16.56 -13.55 -10.58
N ARG A 34 15.86 -13.96 -11.65
CA ARG A 34 15.36 -13.04 -12.68
C ARG A 34 14.29 -12.12 -12.12
N PHE A 35 13.41 -12.65 -11.29
CA PHE A 35 12.37 -11.89 -10.61
C PHE A 35 12.96 -10.85 -9.65
N LEU A 36 13.91 -11.26 -8.80
CA LEU A 36 14.63 -10.35 -7.90
C LEU A 36 15.39 -9.27 -8.66
N SER A 37 16.05 -9.63 -9.76
CA SER A 37 16.78 -8.68 -10.60
C SER A 37 15.83 -7.67 -11.26
N ALA A 38 14.71 -8.15 -11.81
CA ALA A 38 13.67 -7.28 -12.37
C ALA A 38 13.09 -6.34 -11.30
N TYR A 39 12.79 -6.85 -10.11
CA TYR A 39 12.28 -6.04 -9.00
C TYR A 39 13.28 -4.94 -8.58
N LYS A 40 14.57 -5.26 -8.44
CA LYS A 40 15.63 -4.29 -8.10
C LYS A 40 15.72 -3.14 -9.13
N GLN A 41 15.48 -3.42 -10.41
CA GLN A 41 15.51 -2.41 -11.46
C GLN A 41 14.32 -1.45 -11.38
N ILE A 42 13.13 -1.95 -11.02
CA ILE A 42 11.90 -1.15 -11.03
C ILE A 42 11.68 -0.39 -9.72
N ARG A 43 12.08 -0.94 -8.57
CA ARG A 43 11.74 -0.37 -7.25
C ARG A 43 12.23 1.06 -7.05
N HIS A 44 13.39 1.40 -7.61
CA HIS A 44 13.95 2.76 -7.53
C HIS A 44 13.31 3.74 -8.49
N GLN A 45 12.63 3.25 -9.54
CA GLN A 45 11.85 4.08 -10.44
C GLN A 45 10.49 4.40 -9.82
N VAL A 46 9.83 3.38 -9.25
CA VAL A 46 8.57 3.58 -8.50
C VAL A 46 8.77 4.48 -7.29
N ALA A 47 9.93 4.41 -6.63
CA ALA A 47 10.29 5.29 -5.50
C ALA A 47 10.32 6.79 -5.83
N ARG A 48 10.25 7.18 -7.11
CA ARG A 48 10.21 8.58 -7.56
C ARG A 48 8.80 9.03 -7.95
N VAL A 49 7.81 8.14 -7.88
CA VAL A 49 6.43 8.45 -8.22
C VAL A 49 5.82 9.29 -7.11
N ASP A 50 5.08 10.32 -7.51
CA ASP A 50 4.38 11.22 -6.60
C ASP A 50 3.42 10.45 -5.67
N GLY A 51 3.46 10.77 -4.38
CA GLY A 51 2.68 10.12 -3.33
C GLY A 51 3.07 8.67 -3.01
N TYR A 52 4.21 8.16 -3.47
CA TYR A 52 4.73 6.86 -3.05
C TYR A 52 5.45 6.94 -1.70
N LEU A 53 5.08 6.07 -0.76
CA LEU A 53 5.62 6.08 0.62
C LEU A 53 6.60 4.93 0.91
N GLY A 54 6.69 3.94 0.03
CA GLY A 54 7.62 2.82 0.16
C GLY A 54 7.02 1.48 -0.21
N ASP A 55 7.90 0.49 -0.34
CA ASP A 55 7.53 -0.90 -0.54
C ASP A 55 8.47 -1.89 0.15
N GLN A 56 7.99 -3.13 0.24
CA GLN A 56 8.77 -4.29 0.63
C GLN A 56 8.44 -5.44 -0.32
N LEU A 57 9.47 -6.16 -0.74
CA LEU A 57 9.32 -7.46 -1.36
C LEU A 57 9.56 -8.54 -0.31
N CYS A 58 8.57 -9.40 -0.14
CA CYS A 58 8.58 -10.49 0.82
C CYS A 58 8.42 -11.82 0.08
N GLN A 59 9.14 -12.83 0.55
CA GLN A 59 8.94 -14.23 0.16
C GLN A 59 8.30 -14.97 1.34
N SER A 60 7.39 -15.90 1.06
CA SER A 60 6.84 -16.79 2.09
C SER A 60 7.95 -17.65 2.70
N THR A 61 7.87 -17.88 4.01
CA THR A 61 8.82 -18.73 4.73
C THR A 61 8.55 -20.23 4.54
N THR A 62 7.39 -20.59 3.98
CA THR A 62 6.92 -21.98 3.84
C THR A 62 6.66 -22.38 2.39
N ASP A 63 6.65 -21.44 1.46
CA ASP A 63 6.45 -21.70 0.03
C ASP A 63 7.36 -20.80 -0.82
N VAL A 64 8.40 -21.39 -1.40
CA VAL A 64 9.42 -20.67 -2.17
C VAL A 64 8.87 -19.92 -3.37
N GLY A 65 7.74 -20.35 -3.93
CA GLY A 65 7.10 -19.71 -5.08
C GLY A 65 6.08 -18.64 -4.70
N ASP A 66 5.75 -18.44 -3.43
CA ASP A 66 4.76 -17.45 -2.97
C ASP A 66 5.46 -16.17 -2.48
N TRP A 67 5.13 -15.05 -3.15
CA TRP A 67 5.77 -13.75 -2.92
C TRP A 67 4.71 -12.67 -2.76
N VAL A 68 5.03 -11.63 -2.00
CA VAL A 68 4.17 -10.46 -1.79
C VAL A 68 5.00 -9.20 -1.94
N ILE A 69 4.51 -8.25 -2.75
CA ILE A 69 4.94 -6.86 -2.70
C ILE A 69 3.92 -6.09 -1.86
N THR A 70 4.37 -5.47 -0.78
CA THR A 70 3.57 -4.50 -0.02
C THR A 70 4.02 -3.12 -0.44
N SER A 71 3.10 -2.24 -0.86
CA SER A 71 3.43 -0.84 -1.14
C SER A 71 2.45 0.10 -0.44
N GLU A 72 2.94 1.25 -0.02
CA GLU A 72 2.15 2.28 0.63
C GLU A 72 2.19 3.58 -0.16
N TRP A 73 1.06 4.25 -0.21
CA TRP A 73 0.84 5.48 -0.98
C TRP A 73 0.12 6.50 -0.12
N GLU A 74 0.36 7.78 -0.36
CA GLU A 74 -0.28 8.89 0.35
C GLU A 74 -1.80 8.87 0.19
N SER A 75 -2.31 8.50 -0.99
CA SER A 75 -3.74 8.34 -1.23
C SER A 75 -4.03 7.31 -2.32
N ALA A 76 -5.30 6.91 -2.43
CA ALA A 76 -5.75 6.04 -3.52
C ALA A 76 -5.60 6.69 -4.90
N GLU A 77 -5.72 8.02 -4.98
CA GLU A 77 -5.61 8.77 -6.22
C GLU A 77 -4.18 8.75 -6.78
N HIS A 78 -3.16 8.91 -5.93
CA HIS A 78 -1.76 8.79 -6.33
C HIS A 78 -1.47 7.43 -6.98
N PHE A 79 -1.92 6.34 -6.33
CA PHE A 79 -1.79 5.01 -6.88
C PHE A 79 -2.54 4.84 -8.21
N GLN A 80 -3.79 5.32 -8.31
CA GLN A 80 -4.58 5.20 -9.53
C GLN A 80 -3.97 5.95 -10.72
N ARG A 81 -3.44 7.16 -10.49
CA ARG A 81 -2.72 7.92 -11.53
C ARG A 81 -1.50 7.15 -12.04
N TRP A 82 -0.75 6.54 -11.14
CA TRP A 82 0.40 5.72 -11.51
C TRP A 82 -0.02 4.44 -12.27
N GLU A 83 -0.96 3.67 -11.72
CA GLU A 83 -1.40 2.39 -12.29
C GLU A 83 -2.05 2.54 -13.67
N SER A 84 -2.78 3.63 -13.90
CA SER A 84 -3.42 3.90 -15.19
C SER A 84 -2.47 4.47 -16.26
N GLY A 85 -1.26 4.90 -15.87
CA GLY A 85 -0.25 5.42 -16.79
C GLY A 85 0.33 4.33 -17.71
N SER A 86 0.73 4.72 -18.93
CA SER A 86 1.40 3.83 -19.89
C SER A 86 2.65 3.18 -19.31
N ASP A 87 3.42 3.97 -18.56
CA ASP A 87 4.75 3.62 -18.08
C ASP A 87 4.70 2.49 -17.06
N HIS A 88 3.60 2.36 -16.30
CA HIS A 88 3.44 1.30 -15.31
C HIS A 88 3.52 -0.11 -15.93
N ARG A 89 2.81 -0.33 -17.05
CA ARG A 89 2.77 -1.66 -17.69
C ARG A 89 4.12 -2.06 -18.25
N GLU A 90 4.82 -1.12 -18.88
CA GLU A 90 6.14 -1.35 -19.45
C GLU A 90 7.16 -1.61 -18.35
N LEU A 91 7.11 -0.82 -17.27
CA LEU A 91 7.96 -0.98 -16.10
C LEU A 91 7.75 -2.35 -15.44
N ALA A 92 6.49 -2.78 -15.26
CA ALA A 92 6.17 -4.04 -14.59
C ALA A 92 6.39 -5.28 -15.47
N ALA A 93 6.51 -5.14 -16.80
CA ALA A 93 6.57 -6.27 -17.73
C ALA A 93 7.69 -7.29 -17.43
N PRO A 94 8.94 -6.89 -17.11
CA PRO A 94 10.00 -7.84 -16.74
C PRO A 94 9.67 -8.67 -15.50
N LEU A 95 9.04 -8.05 -14.50
CA LEU A 95 8.57 -8.74 -13.29
C LEU A 95 7.48 -9.76 -13.66
N MET A 96 6.50 -9.34 -14.48
CA MET A 96 5.37 -10.18 -14.88
C MET A 96 5.75 -11.37 -15.76
N ARG A 97 6.88 -11.34 -16.47
CA ARG A 97 7.38 -12.51 -17.22
C ARG A 97 7.81 -13.66 -16.30
N CYS A 98 8.12 -13.38 -15.04
CA CYS A 98 8.59 -14.38 -14.07
C CYS A 98 7.47 -15.04 -13.27
N VAL A 99 6.21 -14.59 -13.41
CA VAL A 99 5.10 -15.01 -12.53
C VAL A 99 4.07 -15.85 -13.30
N THR A 100 3.39 -16.76 -12.58
CA THR A 100 2.35 -17.65 -13.13
C THR A 100 0.95 -17.26 -12.66
N SER A 101 0.83 -16.62 -11.50
CA SER A 101 -0.42 -16.03 -11.02
C SER A 101 -0.14 -14.75 -10.24
N ARG A 102 -1.16 -13.88 -10.17
CA ARG A 102 -1.08 -12.58 -9.51
C ARG A 102 -2.42 -12.18 -8.92
N GLU A 103 -2.38 -11.51 -7.78
CA GLU A 103 -3.56 -10.99 -7.09
C GLU A 103 -3.23 -9.63 -6.48
N SER A 104 -4.00 -8.59 -6.80
CA SER A 104 -3.84 -7.25 -6.24
C SER A 104 -4.99 -6.95 -5.28
N ARG A 105 -4.66 -6.64 -4.03
CA ARG A 105 -5.60 -6.22 -2.98
C ARG A 105 -5.23 -4.84 -2.49
N ARG A 106 -6.24 -4.01 -2.22
CA ARG A 106 -6.07 -2.61 -1.83
C ARG A 106 -6.86 -2.33 -0.55
N TYR A 107 -6.23 -1.64 0.40
CA TYR A 107 -6.78 -1.34 1.71
C TYR A 107 -6.44 0.09 2.10
N HIS A 108 -7.36 0.78 2.78
CA HIS A 108 -6.99 2.03 3.45
C HIS A 108 -6.35 1.72 4.79
N VAL A 109 -5.22 2.35 5.08
CA VAL A 109 -4.62 2.32 6.42
C VAL A 109 -5.53 3.11 7.35
N ARG A 110 -6.18 2.42 8.30
CA ARG A 110 -7.11 3.04 9.25
C ARG A 110 -6.44 3.46 10.54
N LEU A 111 -5.46 2.69 10.98
CA LEU A 111 -4.70 2.88 12.20
C LEU A 111 -3.26 2.40 11.93
N ALA A 112 -2.28 3.05 12.55
CA ALA A 112 -0.89 2.64 12.52
C ALA A 112 -0.25 2.98 13.87
N THR A 113 0.65 2.12 14.34
CA THR A 113 1.50 2.37 15.51
C THR A 113 2.93 2.17 15.07
N VAL A 114 3.80 3.13 15.34
CA VAL A 114 5.23 3.04 14.99
C VAL A 114 6.02 2.67 16.26
N ALA A 115 7.06 1.84 16.12
CA ALA A 115 7.88 1.44 17.26
C ALA A 115 8.46 2.67 17.98
N GLY A 116 8.37 2.71 19.32
CA GLY A 116 8.82 3.84 20.13
C GLY A 116 7.83 5.01 20.25
N GLN A 117 6.67 4.95 19.58
CA GLN A 117 5.60 5.91 19.81
C GLN A 117 5.01 5.70 21.21
N ARG A 118 5.08 6.71 22.08
CA ARG A 118 4.36 6.69 23.35
C ARG A 118 2.86 6.73 23.07
N ALA A 119 2.08 5.94 23.80
CA ALA A 119 0.63 6.08 23.78
C ALA A 119 0.28 7.47 24.31
N ASP A 120 -0.58 8.21 23.60
CA ASP A 120 -1.20 9.41 24.15
C ASP A 120 -2.11 8.98 25.31
N VAL A 121 -1.63 9.17 26.53
CA VAL A 121 -2.32 8.74 27.77
C VAL A 121 -3.55 9.61 28.05
N ASP A 122 -3.73 10.72 27.34
CA ASP A 122 -4.81 11.69 27.57
C ASP A 122 -6.18 11.28 26.98
N GLN A 123 -6.24 10.23 26.14
CA GLN A 123 -7.52 9.77 25.55
C GLN A 123 -8.26 8.71 26.36
N LEU A 124 -7.68 8.19 27.46
CA LEU A 124 -8.31 7.13 28.26
C LEU A 124 -9.18 7.63 29.44
N LEU A 125 -9.23 8.94 29.70
CA LEU A 125 -9.91 9.52 30.86
C LEU A 125 -11.24 10.23 30.54
N VAL A 126 -11.81 10.04 29.35
CA VAL A 126 -13.16 10.53 29.03
C VAL A 126 -14.14 9.36 29.11
N GLY A 127 -14.44 8.91 30.32
CA GLY A 127 -15.37 7.77 30.50
C GLY A 127 -15.81 7.48 31.93
N GLY A 128 -15.71 8.44 32.85
CA GLY A 128 -16.16 8.25 34.23
C GLY A 128 -16.47 9.57 34.92
N ASP A 129 -17.68 10.07 34.69
CA ASP A 129 -18.60 10.51 35.75
C ASP A 129 -19.84 11.15 35.13
N SER A 130 -20.99 10.49 35.30
CA SER A 130 -22.31 11.07 35.62
C SER A 130 -23.31 9.94 35.83
#